data_AF-X0V9N4-F1
#
_entry.id   AF-X0V9N4-F1
#
_cell.length_a   1.000
_cell.length_b   1.000
_cell.length_c   1.000
_cell.angle_alpha   90.00
_cell.angle_beta   90.00
_cell.angle_gamma   90.00
#
_symmetry.space_group_name_H-M   'P 1'
#
loop_
_entity.id
_entity.type
_entity.pdbx_description
1 polymer ?
#
loop_
_entity_poly.entity_id
_entity_poly.type
_entity_poly.pdbx_seq_one_letter_code
_entity_poly.pdbx_strand_id
1 'polypeptide(L)'
;EIAEVANVVSNTLKGMRLETSEAARVSDVLALASARTNSTIGSLGESMKNAAATAATLGIPLEDVVASVALLQDVGLDASVAGSAFNVMLTKMAAPSGKITKIMRRLNLSFKDANGNMKSLPDVISEISTATKAMGGNFDQVAFLAELVGLRGQKAASNLAQLFESGKLKTLTAELRDATGVADQMAKIRMDTVQGSMLLLGSAVDAVQTKIFGLNEGPLNDLIKNMTKWVGANEDLIATKVGEFIEDVITNVVSF
;
A
#
# COMPACT_ATOMS: atom_id res chain seq x y z
N GLU A 1 -9.77 9.32 -2.21
CA GLU A 1 -8.41 9.03 -1.71
C GLU A 1 -8.40 8.53 -0.26
N ILE A 2 -8.90 9.28 0.73
CA ILE A 2 -8.86 8.86 2.16
C ILE A 2 -9.62 7.53 2.41
N ALA A 3 -10.83 7.39 1.87
CA ALA A 3 -11.62 6.17 2.00
C ALA A 3 -10.93 4.95 1.36
N GLU A 4 -10.19 5.16 0.28
CA GLU A 4 -9.45 4.10 -0.41
C GLU A 4 -8.26 3.62 0.42
N VAL A 5 -7.49 4.55 0.99
CA VAL A 5 -6.39 4.24 1.91
C VAL A 5 -6.90 3.52 3.16
N ALA A 6 -8.00 3.99 3.75
CA ALA A 6 -8.63 3.32 4.89
C ALA A 6 -9.07 1.88 4.57
N ASN A 7 -9.61 1.65 3.37
CA ASN A 7 -9.95 0.31 2.89
C ASN A 7 -8.72 -0.57 2.70
N VAL A 8 -7.62 -0.02 2.16
CA VAL A 8 -6.35 -0.75 2.02
C VAL A 8 -5.82 -1.19 3.38
N VAL A 9 -5.79 -0.29 4.37
CA VAL A 9 -5.33 -0.61 5.73
C VAL A 9 -6.23 -1.68 6.36
N SER A 10 -7.55 -1.50 6.28
CA SER A 10 -8.53 -2.46 6.82
C SER A 10 -8.40 -3.86 6.19
N ASN A 11 -8.25 -3.93 4.86
CA ASN A 11 -8.05 -5.19 4.15
C ASN A 11 -6.71 -5.83 4.48
N THR A 12 -5.66 -5.02 4.63
CA THR A 12 -4.32 -5.50 5.01
C THR A 12 -4.33 -6.07 6.42
N LEU A 13 -4.95 -5.39 7.39
CA LEU A 13 -5.14 -5.90 8.76
C LEU A 13 -5.83 -7.26 8.75
N LYS A 14 -6.99 -7.36 8.08
CA LYS A 14 -7.76 -8.61 7.97
C LYS A 14 -6.97 -9.72 7.29
N GLY A 15 -6.33 -9.42 6.16
CA GLY A 15 -5.54 -10.38 5.40
C GLY A 15 -4.33 -10.90 6.19
N MET A 16 -3.67 -10.02 6.95
CA MET A 16 -2.53 -10.36 7.78
C MET A 16 -2.91 -10.92 9.16
N ARG A 17 -4.20 -10.97 9.50
CA ARG A 17 -4.73 -11.35 10.83
C ARG A 17 -4.14 -10.50 11.96
N LEU A 18 -4.00 -9.19 11.70
CA LEU A 18 -3.51 -8.22 12.66
C LEU A 18 -4.68 -7.56 13.40
N GLU A 19 -4.44 -7.18 14.65
CA GLU A 19 -5.40 -6.45 15.47
C GLU A 19 -5.61 -5.03 14.95
N THR A 20 -6.80 -4.46 15.18
CA THR A 20 -7.12 -3.09 14.74
C THR A 20 -6.21 -2.03 15.35
N SER A 21 -5.61 -2.30 16.52
CA SER A 21 -4.60 -1.44 17.15
C SER A 21 -3.35 -1.26 16.30
N GLU A 22 -3.07 -2.19 15.37
CA GLU A 22 -1.92 -2.13 14.46
C GLU A 22 -2.19 -1.25 13.23
N ALA A 23 -3.36 -0.61 13.10
CA ALA A 23 -3.73 0.20 11.93
C ALA A 23 -2.71 1.32 11.63
N ALA A 24 -2.17 1.97 12.68
CA ALA A 24 -1.14 2.99 12.53
C ALA A 24 0.13 2.40 11.91
N ARG A 25 0.63 1.29 12.46
CA ARG A 25 1.80 0.56 11.93
C ARG A 25 1.58 0.13 10.48
N VAL A 26 0.40 -0.39 10.13
CA VAL A 26 0.09 -0.78 8.75
C VAL A 26 0.12 0.44 7.81
N SER A 27 -0.46 1.56 8.23
CA SER A 27 -0.45 2.81 7.43
C SER A 27 0.97 3.30 7.19
N ASP A 28 1.79 3.30 8.24
CA ASP A 28 3.18 3.69 8.24
C ASP A 28 4.04 2.82 7.31
N VAL A 29 3.91 1.50 7.41
CA VAL A 29 4.64 0.54 6.56
C VAL A 29 4.27 0.72 5.09
N LEU A 30 2.97 0.86 4.77
CA LEU A 30 2.52 1.08 3.39
C LEU A 30 2.98 2.44 2.84
N ALA A 31 2.91 3.50 3.66
CA ALA A 31 3.36 4.83 3.28
C ALA A 31 4.86 4.84 3.00
N LEU A 32 5.68 4.28 3.88
CA LEU A 32 7.13 4.22 3.68
C LEU A 32 7.50 3.37 2.46
N ALA A 33 6.86 2.21 2.28
CA ALA A 33 7.09 1.37 1.10
C ALA A 33 6.78 2.13 -0.20
N SER A 34 5.67 2.87 -0.25
CA SER A 34 5.31 3.69 -1.41
C SER A 34 6.28 4.86 -1.66
N ALA A 35 6.98 5.34 -0.62
CA ALA A 35 7.99 6.38 -0.74
C ALA A 35 9.37 5.84 -1.18
N ARG A 36 9.61 4.53 -1.00
CA ARG A 36 10.90 3.88 -1.27
C ARG A 36 10.94 3.10 -2.58
N THR A 37 9.79 2.80 -3.17
CA THR A 37 9.71 2.06 -4.42
C THR A 37 8.76 2.73 -5.41
N ASN A 38 8.75 2.27 -6.65
CA ASN A 38 7.79 2.71 -7.67
C ASN A 38 6.35 2.18 -7.45
N SER A 39 5.91 2.06 -6.19
CA SER A 39 4.58 1.62 -5.80
C SER A 39 3.76 2.76 -5.18
N THR A 40 2.45 2.56 -5.08
CA THR A 40 1.53 3.46 -4.37
C THR A 40 0.81 2.69 -3.27
N ILE A 41 0.20 3.38 -2.30
CA ILE A 41 -0.58 2.72 -1.25
C ILE A 41 -1.70 1.85 -1.86
N GLY A 42 -2.37 2.33 -2.92
CA GLY A 42 -3.40 1.58 -3.63
C GLY A 42 -2.85 0.33 -4.33
N SER A 43 -1.71 0.45 -5.01
CA SER A 43 -1.09 -0.69 -5.70
C SER A 43 -0.53 -1.72 -4.72
N LEU A 44 0.01 -1.29 -3.57
CA LEU A 44 0.39 -2.18 -2.48
C LEU A 44 -0.84 -2.90 -1.92
N GLY A 45 -1.93 -2.19 -1.69
CA GLY A 45 -3.20 -2.79 -1.27
C GLY A 45 -3.72 -3.85 -2.23
N GLU A 46 -3.61 -3.63 -3.53
CA GLU A 46 -3.97 -4.62 -4.55
C GLU A 46 -3.06 -5.85 -4.49
N SER A 47 -1.75 -5.70 -4.31
CA SER A 47 -0.86 -6.84 -4.08
C SER A 47 -1.21 -7.62 -2.80
N MET A 48 -1.52 -6.90 -1.72
CA MET A 48 -1.85 -7.51 -0.43
C MET A 48 -3.10 -8.39 -0.48
N LYS A 49 -4.10 -8.06 -1.32
CA LYS A 49 -5.29 -8.92 -1.55
C LYS A 49 -4.92 -10.35 -1.92
N ASN A 50 -3.85 -10.53 -2.69
CA ASN A 50 -3.43 -11.84 -3.19
C ASN A 50 -2.45 -12.57 -2.26
N ALA A 51 -1.69 -11.83 -1.45
CA ALA A 51 -0.54 -12.35 -0.71
C ALA A 51 -0.77 -12.50 0.81
N ALA A 52 -1.57 -11.61 1.41
CA ALA A 52 -1.59 -11.42 2.86
C ALA A 52 -1.99 -12.68 3.64
N ALA A 53 -3.06 -13.36 3.23
CA ALA A 53 -3.59 -14.53 3.94
C ALA A 53 -2.60 -15.72 3.96
N THR A 54 -1.90 -15.95 2.85
CA THR A 54 -0.87 -16.99 2.77
C THR A 54 0.33 -16.63 3.62
N ALA A 55 0.78 -15.37 3.54
CA ALA A 55 1.90 -14.88 4.35
C ALA A 55 1.62 -14.98 5.85
N ALA A 56 0.42 -14.58 6.29
CA ALA A 56 -0.03 -14.72 7.67
C ALA A 56 -0.06 -16.18 8.13
N THR A 57 -0.46 -17.10 7.26
CA THR A 57 -0.46 -18.54 7.56
C THR A 57 0.95 -19.11 7.72
N LEU A 58 1.93 -18.54 7.01
CA LEU A 58 3.35 -18.89 7.13
C LEU A 58 4.07 -18.10 8.24
N GLY A 59 3.36 -17.23 8.97
CA GLY A 59 3.96 -16.41 10.04
C GLY A 59 4.92 -15.33 9.55
N ILE A 60 4.81 -14.90 8.29
CA ILE A 60 5.67 -13.86 7.72
C ILE A 60 5.21 -12.49 8.23
N PRO A 61 6.09 -11.65 8.78
CA PRO A 61 5.72 -10.35 9.31
C PRO A 61 5.33 -9.37 8.19
N LEU A 62 4.47 -8.40 8.53
CA LEU A 62 3.93 -7.41 7.61
C LEU A 62 5.01 -6.72 6.75
N GLU A 63 6.11 -6.31 7.37
CA GLU A 63 7.18 -5.57 6.71
C GLU A 63 7.87 -6.40 5.63
N ASP A 64 8.05 -7.70 5.87
CA ASP A 64 8.66 -8.62 4.92
C ASP A 64 7.73 -8.83 3.71
N VAL A 65 6.42 -8.92 3.95
CA VAL A 65 5.40 -9.06 2.89
C VAL A 65 5.34 -7.79 2.06
N VAL A 66 5.17 -6.62 2.70
CA VAL A 66 5.05 -5.33 2.02
C VAL A 66 6.32 -5.02 1.25
N ALA A 67 7.51 -5.21 1.84
CA ALA A 67 8.78 -5.01 1.14
C ALA A 67 8.89 -5.90 -0.11
N SER A 68 8.47 -7.16 0.00
CA SER A 68 8.55 -8.10 -1.13
C SER A 68 7.67 -7.68 -2.29
N VAL A 69 6.41 -7.34 -2.03
CA VAL A 69 5.49 -6.89 -3.10
C VAL A 69 5.84 -5.50 -3.62
N ALA A 70 6.36 -4.61 -2.77
CA ALA A 70 6.84 -3.29 -3.16
C ALA A 70 8.02 -3.38 -4.12
N LEU A 71 9.00 -4.26 -3.84
CA LEU A 71 10.15 -4.49 -4.71
C LEU A 71 9.75 -5.16 -6.02
N LEU A 72 8.82 -6.13 -5.99
CA LEU A 72 8.26 -6.71 -7.22
C LEU A 72 7.67 -5.64 -8.13
N GLN A 73 6.95 -4.67 -7.58
CA GLN A 73 6.43 -3.51 -8.33
C GLN A 73 7.55 -2.57 -8.79
N ASP A 74 8.59 -2.37 -7.98
CA ASP A 74 9.75 -1.53 -8.29
C ASP A 74 10.47 -1.97 -9.58
N VAL A 75 10.51 -3.27 -9.85
CA VAL A 75 11.09 -3.82 -11.08
C VAL A 75 10.09 -3.96 -12.23
N GLY A 76 8.90 -3.36 -12.08
CA GLY A 76 7.91 -3.19 -13.14
C GLY A 76 6.84 -4.27 -13.22
N LEU A 77 6.60 -5.05 -12.17
CA LEU A 77 5.41 -5.93 -12.14
C LEU A 77 4.19 -5.12 -11.71
N ASP A 78 3.10 -5.28 -12.45
CA ASP A 78 1.81 -4.74 -12.05
C ASP A 78 1.39 -5.27 -10.67
N ALA A 79 0.67 -4.44 -9.90
CA ALA A 79 0.26 -4.74 -8.53
C ALA A 79 -0.36 -6.14 -8.33
N SER A 80 -1.32 -6.51 -9.16
CA SER A 80 -1.99 -7.81 -9.07
C SER A 80 -1.03 -8.97 -9.38
N VAL A 81 -0.13 -8.77 -10.35
CA VAL A 81 0.90 -9.74 -10.74
C VAL A 81 1.93 -9.89 -9.63
N ALA A 82 2.40 -8.80 -9.02
CA ALA A 82 3.32 -8.81 -7.88
C ALA A 82 2.75 -9.60 -6.70
N GLY A 83 1.50 -9.30 -6.30
CA GLY A 83 0.83 -10.03 -5.22
C GLY A 83 0.63 -11.51 -5.54
N SER A 84 0.20 -11.83 -6.76
CA SER A 84 0.00 -13.22 -7.21
C SER A 84 1.30 -14.00 -7.28
N ALA A 85 2.36 -13.39 -7.83
CA ALA A 85 3.68 -14.01 -7.96
C ALA A 85 4.29 -14.28 -6.58
N PHE A 86 4.16 -13.34 -5.64
CA PHE A 86 4.59 -13.55 -4.27
C PHE A 86 3.80 -14.68 -3.59
N ASN A 87 2.47 -14.72 -3.75
CA ASN A 87 1.66 -15.82 -3.22
C ASN A 87 2.07 -17.19 -3.80
N VAL A 88 2.34 -17.26 -5.11
CA VAL A 88 2.86 -18.48 -5.75
C VAL A 88 4.23 -18.85 -5.19
N MET A 89 5.11 -17.88 -4.98
CA MET A 89 6.42 -18.10 -4.35
C MET A 89 6.25 -18.74 -2.97
N LEU A 90 5.40 -18.16 -2.11
CA LEU A 90 5.12 -18.69 -0.77
C LEU A 90 4.61 -20.13 -0.80
N THR A 91 3.62 -20.42 -1.64
CA THR A 91 3.02 -21.76 -1.76
C THR A 91 4.02 -22.78 -2.31
N LYS A 92 4.85 -22.40 -3.29
CA LYS A 92 5.93 -23.26 -3.82
C LYS A 92 7.07 -23.47 -2.83
N MET A 93 7.36 -22.53 -1.94
CA MET A 93 8.34 -22.73 -0.87
C MET A 93 7.78 -23.66 0.22
N ALA A 94 6.50 -23.54 0.55
CA ALA A 94 5.83 -24.41 1.52
C ALA A 94 5.71 -25.87 1.02
N ALA A 95 5.42 -26.04 -0.27
CA ALA A 95 5.32 -27.33 -0.96
C ALA A 95 6.14 -27.34 -2.28
N PRO A 96 7.47 -27.53 -2.20
CA PRO A 96 8.34 -27.51 -3.37
C PRO A 96 8.01 -28.57 -4.42
N SER A 97 7.92 -28.16 -5.68
CA SER A 97 7.74 -29.08 -6.81
C SER A 97 8.98 -29.98 -7.00
N GLY A 98 8.84 -31.09 -7.72
CA GLY A 98 9.97 -31.98 -8.02
C GLY A 98 11.16 -31.27 -8.70
N LYS A 99 10.91 -30.22 -9.49
CA LYS A 99 11.96 -29.38 -10.08
C LYS A 99 12.69 -28.54 -9.03
N ILE A 100 11.93 -27.85 -8.17
CA ILE A 100 12.49 -27.02 -7.10
C ILE A 100 13.27 -27.90 -6.12
N THR A 101 12.73 -29.04 -5.71
CA THR A 101 13.37 -29.99 -4.80
C THR A 101 14.69 -30.55 -5.35
N LYS A 102 14.81 -30.74 -6.67
CA LYS A 102 16.09 -31.15 -7.30
C LYS A 102 17.14 -30.04 -7.19
N ILE A 103 16.75 -28.80 -7.44
CA ILE A 103 17.66 -27.64 -7.33
C ILE A 103 18.06 -27.41 -5.88
N MET A 104 17.13 -27.47 -4.94
CA MET A 104 17.41 -27.38 -3.51
C MET A 104 18.42 -28.44 -3.06
N ARG A 105 18.27 -29.70 -3.48
CA ARG A 105 19.25 -30.77 -3.19
C ARG A 105 20.63 -30.49 -3.79
N ARG A 106 20.68 -30.03 -5.06
CA ARG A 106 21.94 -29.71 -5.75
C ARG A 106 22.70 -28.57 -5.07
N LEU A 107 21.99 -27.63 -4.48
CA LEU A 107 22.54 -26.39 -3.93
C LEU A 107 22.52 -26.35 -2.39
N ASN A 108 22.16 -27.46 -1.75
CA ASN A 108 22.03 -27.59 -0.30
C ASN A 108 21.12 -26.50 0.35
N LEU A 109 20.00 -26.18 -0.30
CA LEU A 109 19.02 -25.21 0.19
C LEU A 109 17.94 -25.87 1.03
N SER A 110 17.48 -25.16 2.06
CA SER A 110 16.27 -25.51 2.80
C SER A 110 15.48 -24.26 3.14
N PHE A 111 14.19 -24.25 2.81
CA PHE A 111 13.28 -23.16 3.20
C PHE A 111 12.72 -23.32 4.61
N LYS A 112 12.99 -24.47 5.24
CA LYS A 112 12.51 -24.80 6.58
C LYS A 112 13.65 -24.86 7.59
N ASP A 113 13.36 -24.47 8.81
CA ASP A 113 14.23 -24.67 9.97
C ASP A 113 14.16 -26.12 10.48
N ALA A 114 14.91 -26.42 11.54
CA ALA A 114 14.95 -27.74 12.15
C ALA A 114 13.60 -28.19 12.77
N ASN A 115 12.71 -27.23 13.07
CA ASN A 115 11.39 -27.47 13.65
C ASN A 115 10.30 -27.62 12.58
N GLY A 116 10.65 -27.47 11.29
CA GLY A 116 9.70 -27.52 10.18
C GLY A 116 8.99 -26.20 9.88
N ASN A 117 9.33 -25.12 10.59
CA ASN A 117 8.83 -23.78 10.32
C ASN A 117 9.57 -23.16 9.13
N MET A 118 8.96 -22.18 8.48
CA MET A 118 9.65 -21.41 7.46
C MET A 118 10.80 -20.61 8.12
N LYS A 119 11.98 -20.61 7.49
CA LYS A 119 13.04 -19.66 7.86
C LYS A 119 12.57 -18.22 7.62
N SER A 120 13.25 -17.22 8.19
CA SER A 120 12.90 -15.83 7.92
C SER A 120 12.92 -15.54 6.41
N LEU A 121 11.98 -14.73 5.91
CA LEU A 121 11.91 -14.46 4.49
C LEU A 121 13.21 -13.84 3.95
N PRO A 122 13.85 -12.86 4.62
CA PRO A 122 15.15 -12.34 4.19
C PRO A 122 16.23 -13.41 4.08
N ASP A 123 16.29 -14.37 5.00
CA ASP A 123 17.27 -15.46 4.95
C ASP A 123 16.99 -16.40 3.78
N VAL A 124 15.71 -16.77 3.57
CA VAL A 124 15.30 -17.61 2.43
C VAL A 124 15.65 -16.95 1.10
N ILE A 125 15.38 -15.66 0.96
CA ILE A 125 15.72 -14.90 -0.26
C ILE A 125 17.24 -14.80 -0.43
N SER A 126 17.99 -14.66 0.66
CA SER A 126 19.46 -14.66 0.64
C SER A 126 20.05 -16.02 0.23
N GLU A 127 19.47 -17.11 0.72
CA GLU A 127 19.82 -18.48 0.32
C GLU A 127 19.52 -18.70 -1.17
N ILE A 128 18.34 -18.27 -1.64
CA ILE A 128 17.98 -18.32 -3.07
C ILE A 128 18.98 -17.51 -3.92
N SER A 129 19.35 -16.30 -3.48
CA SER A 129 20.35 -15.44 -4.14
C SER A 129 21.70 -16.13 -4.30
N THR A 130 22.17 -16.75 -3.23
CA THR A 130 23.45 -17.45 -3.20
C THR A 130 23.41 -18.66 -4.11
N ALA A 131 22.32 -19.41 -4.07
CA ALA A 131 22.10 -20.57 -4.94
C ALA A 131 22.03 -20.19 -6.42
N THR A 132 21.28 -19.15 -6.79
CA THR A 132 21.19 -18.72 -8.18
C THR A 132 22.55 -18.30 -8.71
N LYS A 133 23.34 -17.54 -7.93
CA LYS A 133 24.72 -17.20 -8.31
C LYS A 133 25.60 -18.45 -8.53
N ALA A 134 25.41 -19.50 -7.73
CA ALA A 134 26.13 -20.76 -7.87
C ALA A 134 25.66 -21.63 -9.06
N MET A 135 24.49 -21.37 -9.66
CA MET A 135 23.99 -22.10 -10.82
C MET A 135 24.73 -21.76 -12.13
N GLY A 136 25.60 -20.75 -12.14
CA GLY A 136 26.36 -20.35 -13.32
C GLY A 136 25.53 -19.45 -14.25
N GLY A 137 25.19 -19.93 -15.45
CA GLY A 137 24.62 -19.13 -16.53
C GLY A 137 23.31 -18.41 -16.18
N ASN A 138 23.15 -17.19 -16.70
CA ASN A 138 21.97 -16.33 -16.47
C ASN A 138 20.64 -16.99 -16.85
N PHE A 139 20.60 -17.86 -17.88
CA PHE A 139 19.39 -18.56 -18.31
C PHE A 139 18.83 -19.50 -17.24
N ASP A 140 19.69 -20.28 -16.57
CA ASP A 140 19.25 -21.22 -15.54
C ASP A 140 18.75 -20.48 -14.29
N GLN A 141 19.40 -19.37 -13.93
CA GLN A 141 18.97 -18.50 -12.84
C GLN A 141 17.57 -17.95 -13.10
N VAL A 142 17.37 -17.35 -14.27
CA VAL A 142 16.08 -16.79 -14.70
C VAL A 142 15.00 -17.87 -14.74
N ALA A 143 15.32 -19.06 -15.25
CA ALA A 143 14.37 -20.18 -15.29
C ALA A 143 13.96 -20.67 -13.90
N PHE A 144 14.91 -20.78 -12.96
CA PHE A 144 14.61 -21.16 -11.58
C PHE A 144 13.73 -20.12 -10.87
N LEU A 145 14.09 -18.83 -10.99
CA LEU A 145 13.32 -17.76 -10.36
C LEU A 145 11.91 -17.66 -10.96
N ALA A 146 11.78 -17.75 -12.28
CA ALA A 146 10.50 -17.80 -12.98
C ALA A 146 9.62 -18.96 -12.48
N GLU A 147 10.21 -20.14 -12.33
CA GLU A 147 9.52 -21.30 -11.79
C GLU A 147 9.10 -21.05 -10.34
N LEU A 148 9.96 -20.47 -9.51
CA LEU A 148 9.67 -20.21 -8.11
C LEU A 148 8.51 -19.23 -7.92
N VAL A 149 8.48 -18.13 -8.66
CA VAL A 149 7.40 -17.11 -8.55
C VAL A 149 6.21 -17.37 -9.49
N GLY A 150 6.31 -18.40 -10.34
CA GLY A 150 5.25 -18.78 -11.29
C GLY A 150 5.06 -17.84 -12.47
N LEU A 151 6.03 -16.99 -12.78
CA LEU A 151 5.96 -16.09 -13.95
C LEU A 151 6.37 -16.83 -15.22
N ARG A 152 5.63 -16.59 -16.30
CA ARG A 152 5.90 -17.17 -17.63
C ARG A 152 6.58 -16.12 -18.50
N GLY A 153 7.68 -16.51 -19.16
CA GLY A 153 8.42 -15.66 -20.11
C GLY A 153 9.70 -15.05 -19.54
N GLN A 154 10.77 -15.04 -20.37
CA GLN A 154 12.10 -14.61 -19.96
C GLN A 154 12.18 -13.13 -19.56
N LYS A 155 11.40 -12.24 -20.19
CA LYS A 155 11.39 -10.80 -19.90
C LYS A 155 10.87 -10.47 -18.50
N ALA A 156 9.82 -11.16 -18.04
CA ALA A 156 9.30 -10.98 -16.68
C ALA A 156 10.27 -11.54 -15.64
N ALA A 157 10.99 -12.61 -16.00
CA ALA A 157 11.88 -13.32 -15.10
C ALA A 157 13.29 -12.71 -15.00
N SER A 158 13.78 -12.00 -16.01
CA SER A 158 15.08 -11.30 -15.96
C SER A 158 15.12 -10.22 -14.90
N ASN A 159 14.00 -9.56 -14.64
CA ASN A 159 13.88 -8.52 -13.61
C ASN A 159 13.84 -9.11 -12.19
N LEU A 160 13.39 -10.37 -12.04
CA LEU A 160 13.36 -11.04 -10.74
C LEU A 160 14.75 -11.24 -10.16
N ALA A 161 15.77 -11.51 -10.99
CA ALA A 161 17.13 -11.73 -10.49
C ALA A 161 17.64 -10.54 -9.65
N GLN A 162 17.23 -9.31 -10.00
CA GLN A 162 17.54 -8.10 -9.23
C GLN A 162 16.78 -8.01 -7.91
N LEU A 163 15.61 -8.65 -7.80
CA LEU A 163 14.83 -8.73 -6.55
C LEU A 163 15.43 -9.70 -5.54
N PHE A 164 15.97 -10.80 -6.06
CA PHE A 164 16.67 -11.79 -5.24
C PHE A 164 18.10 -11.32 -4.91
N GLU A 165 18.50 -10.08 -5.19
CA GLU A 165 19.66 -9.50 -4.51
C GLU A 165 19.33 -9.24 -3.04
N SER A 166 19.92 -10.06 -2.16
CA SER A 166 19.58 -10.12 -0.74
C SER A 166 19.67 -8.78 0.01
N GLY A 167 20.46 -7.83 -0.50
CA GLY A 167 20.63 -6.51 0.08
C GLY A 167 19.35 -5.67 0.07
N LYS A 168 18.63 -5.59 -1.06
CA LYS A 168 17.50 -4.67 -1.21
C LYS A 168 16.32 -5.02 -0.30
N LEU A 169 15.94 -6.30 -0.29
CA LEU A 169 14.85 -6.77 0.58
C LEU A 169 15.21 -6.55 2.05
N LYS A 170 16.41 -6.96 2.46
CA LYS A 170 16.85 -6.81 3.86
C LYS A 170 16.87 -5.34 4.30
N THR A 171 17.39 -4.44 3.47
CA THR A 171 17.41 -3.00 3.73
C THR A 171 16.00 -2.44 3.84
N LEU A 172 15.15 -2.69 2.85
CA LEU A 172 13.79 -2.15 2.86
C LEU A 172 12.99 -2.69 4.05
N THR A 173 13.05 -3.98 4.32
CA THR A 173 12.41 -4.59 5.49
C THR A 173 12.87 -3.95 6.80
N ALA A 174 14.17 -3.64 6.95
CA ALA A 174 14.67 -2.96 8.14
C ALA A 174 14.07 -1.55 8.26
N GLU A 175 14.07 -0.77 7.17
CA GLU A 175 13.46 0.56 7.16
C GLU A 175 11.96 0.51 7.50
N LEU A 176 11.23 -0.48 6.96
CA LEU A 176 9.80 -0.64 7.22
C LEU A 176 9.49 -0.97 8.68
N ARG A 177 10.37 -1.68 9.38
CA ARG A 177 10.19 -1.98 10.82
C ARG A 177 10.30 -0.73 11.69
N ASP A 178 11.04 0.26 11.21
CA ASP A 178 11.27 1.54 11.90
C ASP A 178 10.34 2.66 11.40
N ALA A 179 9.30 2.34 10.62
CA ALA A 179 8.47 3.29 9.87
C ALA A 179 7.53 4.21 10.69
N THR A 180 7.83 4.50 11.95
CA THR A 180 6.90 5.19 12.86
C THR A 180 6.60 6.63 12.43
N GLY A 181 5.31 6.95 12.26
CA GLY A 181 4.81 8.29 11.96
C GLY A 181 5.02 8.74 10.51
N VAL A 182 5.43 7.85 9.61
CA VAL A 182 5.66 8.17 8.20
C VAL A 182 4.35 8.54 7.49
N ALA A 183 3.25 7.86 7.81
CA ALA A 183 1.94 8.17 7.23
C ALA A 183 1.48 9.58 7.63
N ASP A 184 1.67 9.95 8.90
CA ASP A 184 1.34 11.29 9.40
C ASP A 184 2.20 12.38 8.77
N GLN A 185 3.51 12.13 8.62
CA GLN A 185 4.41 13.06 7.92
C GLN A 185 4.00 13.24 6.46
N MET A 186 3.69 12.15 5.76
CA MET A 186 3.23 12.20 4.38
C MET A 186 1.89 12.95 4.25
N ALA A 187 0.97 12.74 5.19
CA ALA A 187 -0.30 13.48 5.25
C ALA A 187 -0.08 14.97 5.48
N LYS A 188 0.80 15.35 6.42
CA LYS A 188 1.16 16.75 6.67
C LYS A 188 1.73 17.43 5.43
N ILE A 189 2.70 16.80 4.76
CA ILE A 189 3.30 17.35 3.53
C ILE A 189 2.24 17.54 2.44
N ARG A 190 1.29 16.61 2.30
CA ARG A 190 0.20 16.74 1.31
C ARG A 190 -0.78 17.87 1.67
N MET A 191 -1.11 18.00 2.95
CA MET A 191 -2.05 19.02 3.45
C MET A 191 -1.46 20.43 3.46
N ASP A 192 -0.14 20.55 3.61
CA ASP A 192 0.62 21.81 3.58
C ASP A 192 0.83 22.33 2.14
N THR A 193 -0.22 22.24 1.33
CA THR A 193 -0.26 22.74 -0.05
C THR A 193 -1.60 23.46 -0.28
N VAL A 194 -1.69 24.32 -1.30
CA VAL A 194 -2.94 24.98 -1.68
C VAL A 194 -4.05 23.96 -1.98
N GLN A 195 -3.70 22.86 -2.65
CA GLN A 195 -4.62 21.76 -2.92
C GLN A 195 -5.08 21.08 -1.63
N GLY A 196 -4.16 20.83 -0.69
CA GLY A 196 -4.47 20.30 0.63
C GLY A 196 -5.42 21.21 1.43
N SER A 197 -5.16 22.52 1.40
CA SER A 197 -6.03 23.52 2.03
C SER A 197 -7.45 23.52 1.44
N MET A 198 -7.57 23.40 0.12
CA MET A 198 -8.88 23.28 -0.55
C MET A 198 -9.60 21.97 -0.19
N LEU A 199 -8.87 20.87 -0.04
CA LEU A 199 -9.42 19.58 0.41
C LEU A 199 -9.94 19.67 1.86
N LEU A 200 -9.22 20.34 2.75
CA LEU A 200 -9.67 20.60 4.12
C LEU A 200 -10.94 21.45 4.15
N LEU A 201 -11.02 22.50 3.32
CA LEU A 201 -12.22 23.31 3.17
C LEU A 201 -13.42 22.47 2.70
N GLY A 202 -13.23 21.67 1.64
CA GLY A 202 -14.26 20.76 1.14
C GLY A 202 -14.74 19.77 2.21
N SER A 203 -13.81 19.19 2.98
CA SER A 203 -14.14 18.27 4.07
C SER A 203 -14.95 18.94 5.19
N ALA A 204 -14.64 20.20 5.51
CA ALA A 204 -15.40 20.98 6.48
C ALA A 204 -16.82 21.29 5.98
N VAL A 205 -16.97 21.62 4.70
CA VAL A 205 -18.28 21.82 4.04
C VAL A 205 -19.09 20.51 4.04
N ASP A 206 -18.49 19.38 3.69
CA ASP A 206 -19.13 18.05 3.69
C ASP A 206 -19.64 17.66 5.10
N ALA A 207 -18.87 17.99 6.14
CA ALA A 207 -19.28 17.76 7.53
C ALA A 207 -20.51 18.61 7.92
N VAL A 208 -20.54 19.88 7.54
CA VAL A 208 -21.70 20.77 7.73
C VAL A 208 -22.91 20.24 6.97
N GLN A 209 -22.71 19.87 5.71
CA GLN A 209 -23.73 19.29 4.84
C GLN A 209 -24.31 18.00 5.44
N THR A 210 -23.47 17.09 5.93
CA THR A 210 -23.90 15.84 6.58
C THR A 210 -24.75 16.12 7.82
N LYS A 211 -24.36 17.13 8.62
CA LYS A 211 -25.11 17.53 9.81
C LYS A 211 -26.48 18.14 9.47
N ILE A 212 -26.56 18.92 8.38
CA ILE A 212 -27.81 19.46 7.85
C ILE A 212 -28.70 18.32 7.33
N PHE A 213 -28.16 17.41 6.52
CA PHE A 213 -28.92 16.26 5.99
C PHE A 213 -29.34 15.25 7.04
N GLY A 214 -28.59 15.12 8.13
CA GLY A 214 -28.96 14.29 9.28
C GLY A 214 -30.16 14.82 10.10
N LEU A 215 -30.59 16.07 9.88
CA LEU A 215 -31.77 16.66 10.52
C LEU A 215 -33.04 16.30 9.73
N ASN A 216 -33.56 15.08 9.94
CA ASN A 216 -34.91 14.60 9.59
C ASN A 216 -35.43 14.98 8.17
N GLU A 217 -35.53 14.00 7.27
CA GLU A 217 -35.77 14.18 5.82
C GLU A 217 -37.05 14.94 5.40
N GLY A 218 -38.05 15.06 6.29
CA GLY A 218 -39.32 15.74 5.99
C GLY A 218 -39.22 17.28 5.93
N PRO A 219 -38.97 17.96 7.07
CA PRO A 219 -38.85 19.43 7.11
C PRO A 219 -37.70 19.99 6.28
N LEU A 220 -36.66 19.19 6.05
CA LEU A 220 -35.45 19.62 5.34
C LEU A 220 -35.69 19.86 3.85
N ASN A 221 -36.54 19.05 3.19
CA ASN A 221 -36.82 19.21 1.77
C ASN A 221 -37.62 20.50 1.50
N ASP A 222 -38.55 20.84 2.40
CA ASP A 222 -39.31 22.09 2.30
C ASP A 222 -38.46 23.30 2.70
N LEU A 223 -37.58 23.16 3.68
CA LEU A 223 -36.57 24.17 4.01
C LEU A 223 -35.64 24.43 2.83
N ILE A 224 -35.11 23.39 2.18
CA ILE A 224 -34.24 23.50 1.00
C ILE A 224 -35.01 24.17 -0.14
N LYS A 225 -36.25 23.77 -0.44
CA LYS A 225 -37.07 24.42 -1.48
C LYS A 225 -37.32 25.90 -1.20
N ASN A 226 -37.59 26.24 0.06
CA ASN A 226 -37.84 27.64 0.46
C ASN A 226 -36.55 28.46 0.47
N MET A 227 -35.42 27.88 0.90
CA MET A 227 -34.10 28.50 0.80
C MET A 227 -33.71 28.73 -0.66
N THR A 228 -33.90 27.76 -1.55
CA THR A 228 -33.61 27.91 -2.99
C THR A 228 -34.45 29.03 -3.61
N LYS A 229 -35.75 29.11 -3.28
CA LYS A 229 -36.62 30.22 -3.72
C LYS A 229 -36.15 31.56 -3.17
N TRP A 230 -35.77 31.61 -1.90
CA TRP A 230 -35.29 32.84 -1.28
C TRP A 230 -33.95 33.29 -1.87
N VAL A 231 -33.00 32.37 -2.08
CA VAL A 231 -31.70 32.65 -2.71
C VAL A 231 -31.90 33.21 -4.11
N GLY A 232 -32.73 32.58 -4.94
CA GLY A 232 -33.03 33.08 -6.29
C GLY A 232 -33.75 34.43 -6.30
N ALA A 233 -34.51 34.76 -5.25
CA ALA A 233 -35.18 36.06 -5.11
C ALA A 233 -34.27 37.17 -4.54
N ASN A 234 -33.09 36.82 -4.02
CA ASN A 234 -32.20 37.75 -3.31
C ASN A 234 -30.75 37.67 -3.84
N GLU A 235 -30.54 37.28 -5.09
CA GLU A 235 -29.22 37.10 -5.70
C GLU A 235 -28.33 38.36 -5.55
N ASP A 236 -28.87 39.55 -5.83
CA ASP A 236 -28.13 40.81 -5.72
C ASP A 236 -27.71 41.14 -4.28
N LEU A 237 -28.59 40.84 -3.31
CA LEU A 237 -28.29 41.01 -1.89
C LEU A 237 -27.18 40.06 -1.45
N ILE A 238 -27.24 38.81 -1.90
CA ILE A 238 -26.23 37.79 -1.60
C ILE A 238 -24.89 38.17 -2.22
N ALA A 239 -24.87 38.55 -3.50
CA ALA A 239 -23.66 39.00 -4.19
C ALA A 239 -23.01 40.19 -3.47
N THR A 240 -23.82 41.15 -3.02
CA THR A 240 -23.35 42.32 -2.27
C THR A 240 -22.75 41.92 -0.92
N LYS A 241 -23.46 41.11 -0.12
CA LYS A 241 -23.01 40.73 1.22
C LYS A 241 -21.85 39.74 1.23
N VAL A 242 -21.79 38.84 0.25
CA VAL A 242 -20.63 37.97 0.04
C VAL A 242 -19.43 38.81 -0.42
N GLY A 243 -19.63 39.81 -1.28
CA GLY A 243 -18.59 40.78 -1.64
C GLY A 243 -18.03 41.53 -0.43
N GLU A 244 -18.91 42.08 0.41
CA GLU A 244 -18.52 42.75 1.67
C GLU A 244 -17.79 41.80 2.63
N PHE A 245 -18.26 40.55 2.76
CA PHE A 245 -17.60 39.54 3.60
C PHE A 245 -16.22 39.16 3.07
N ILE A 246 -16.07 39.01 1.74
CA ILE A 246 -14.77 38.75 1.12
C ILE A 246 -13.84 39.93 1.34
N GLU A 247 -14.31 41.18 1.20
CA GLU A 247 -13.52 42.36 1.52
C GLU A 247 -13.12 42.43 2.99
N ASP A 248 -14.02 42.11 3.92
CA ASP A 248 -13.73 42.11 5.35
C ASP A 248 -12.75 41.01 5.74
N VAL A 249 -12.90 39.81 5.17
CA VAL A 249 -11.93 38.72 5.34
C VAL A 249 -10.58 39.08 4.74
N ILE A 250 -10.52 39.66 3.54
CA ILE A 250 -9.26 40.14 2.95
C ILE A 250 -8.63 41.21 3.85
N THR A 251 -9.42 42.16 4.34
CA THR A 251 -8.91 43.26 5.19
C THR A 251 -8.39 42.76 6.53
N ASN A 252 -9.06 41.80 7.15
CA ASN A 252 -8.70 41.25 8.46
C ASN A 252 -7.66 40.12 8.41
N VAL A 253 -7.49 39.46 7.25
CA VAL A 253 -6.47 38.40 7.06
C VAL A 253 -5.17 38.96 6.47
N VAL A 254 -5.21 40.03 5.68
CA VAL A 254 -4.00 40.71 5.15
C VAL A 254 -3.36 41.65 6.19
N SER A 255 -4.05 41.92 7.31
CA SER A 255 -3.54 42.75 8.42
C SER A 255 -2.91 41.94 9.58
N PHE A 256 -2.75 40.62 9.42
CA PHE A 256 -1.92 39.74 10.27
C PHE A 256 -0.61 39.39 9.56
#